data_AF-A0A925JEG7-F1
#
_entry.id   AF-A0A925JEG7-F1
#
_cell.length_a   1.000
_cell.length_b   1.000
_cell.length_c   1.000
_cell.angle_alpha   90.00
_cell.angle_beta   90.00
_cell.angle_gamma   90.00
#
_symmetry.space_group_name_H-M   'P 1'
#
loop_
_entity.id
_entity.type
_entity.pdbx_description
1 polymer ?
#
loop_
_entity_poly.entity_id
_entity_poly.type
_entity_poly.pdbx_seq_one_letter_code
_entity_poly.pdbx_strand_id
1 'polypeptide(L)'
;MSKEITARSQDYSKWYNDLVLKGQLADYSAVRGCMVIKPYGFALWENMRDQLDKMFKETGHVNAYFPLFVPKSLFEAEEKNAEGFAKECAVVTHYRLKANPDKKGALMVDPDAKLEEELVVRPTSEAIIWNTYRD
;
A
#
# COMPACT_ATOMS: atom_id res chain seq x y z
N MET A 1 -29.50 -23.71 -11.74
CA MET A 1 -28.44 -22.74 -12.06
C MET A 1 -28.16 -21.95 -10.80
N SER A 2 -26.94 -22.07 -10.25
CA SER A 2 -26.61 -21.67 -8.88
C SER A 2 -26.95 -20.20 -8.61
N LYS A 3 -27.81 -19.96 -7.62
CA LYS A 3 -28.22 -18.65 -7.09
C LYS A 3 -27.06 -17.98 -6.35
N GLU A 4 -25.92 -17.78 -7.00
CA GLU A 4 -24.70 -17.45 -6.28
C GLU A 4 -24.12 -16.06 -6.58
N ILE A 5 -24.40 -15.43 -7.72
CA ILE A 5 -23.92 -14.07 -7.99
C ILE A 5 -25.11 -13.14 -8.14
N THR A 6 -25.09 -12.02 -7.42
CA THR A 6 -26.13 -10.98 -7.49
C THR A 6 -26.19 -10.39 -8.90
N ALA A 7 -27.38 -10.14 -9.44
CA ALA A 7 -27.48 -9.52 -10.76
C ALA A 7 -26.93 -8.08 -10.73
N ARG A 8 -26.12 -7.71 -11.71
CA ARG A 8 -25.51 -6.37 -11.82
C ARG A 8 -26.54 -5.23 -11.76
N SER A 9 -27.71 -5.43 -12.36
CA SER A 9 -28.80 -4.44 -12.38
C SER A 9 -29.55 -4.31 -11.04
N GLN A 10 -29.40 -5.27 -10.14
CA GLN A 10 -30.06 -5.28 -8.84
C GLN A 10 -29.21 -4.57 -7.78
N ASP A 11 -27.92 -4.93 -7.70
CA ASP A 11 -26.97 -4.33 -6.79
C ASP A 11 -25.57 -4.46 -7.38
N TYR A 12 -25.05 -3.35 -7.90
CA TYR A 12 -23.75 -3.31 -8.55
C TYR A 12 -22.60 -3.59 -7.58
N SER A 13 -22.66 -3.04 -6.36
CA SER A 13 -21.63 -3.18 -5.34
C SER A 13 -21.52 -4.62 -4.88
N LYS A 14 -22.66 -5.26 -4.61
CA LYS A 14 -22.70 -6.68 -4.23
C LYS A 14 -22.29 -7.59 -5.39
N TRP A 15 -22.75 -7.32 -6.61
CA TRP A 15 -22.32 -8.05 -7.81
C TRP A 15 -20.79 -8.02 -7.99
N TYR A 16 -20.17 -6.85 -7.84
CA TYR A 16 -18.71 -6.72 -7.94
C TYR A 16 -17.99 -7.56 -6.86
N ASN A 17 -18.42 -7.44 -5.61
CA ASN A 17 -17.84 -8.23 -4.51
C ASN A 17 -18.05 -9.73 -4.71
N ASP A 18 -19.24 -10.15 -5.15
CA ASP A 18 -19.54 -11.55 -5.46
C ASP A 18 -18.59 -12.08 -6.54
N LEU A 19 -18.32 -11.30 -7.60
CA LEU A 19 -17.37 -11.68 -8.64
C LEU A 19 -15.94 -11.81 -8.13
N VAL A 20 -15.45 -10.83 -7.34
CA VAL A 20 -14.09 -10.85 -6.80
C VAL A 20 -13.87 -12.04 -5.88
N LEU A 21 -14.80 -12.27 -4.95
CA LEU A 21 -14.69 -13.34 -3.94
C LEU A 21 -14.93 -14.72 -4.56
N LYS A 22 -16.02 -14.90 -5.31
CA LYS A 22 -16.37 -16.20 -5.90
C LYS A 22 -15.47 -16.57 -7.07
N GLY A 23 -14.99 -15.58 -7.81
CA GLY A 23 -13.96 -15.73 -8.83
C GLY A 23 -12.56 -15.99 -8.26
N GLN A 24 -12.40 -16.02 -6.93
CA GLN A 24 -11.13 -16.28 -6.26
C GLN A 24 -10.02 -15.30 -6.68
N LEU A 25 -10.38 -14.03 -6.94
CA LEU A 25 -9.44 -12.98 -7.36
C LEU A 25 -8.74 -12.35 -6.15
N ALA A 26 -9.51 -12.03 -5.12
CA ALA A 26 -8.99 -11.49 -3.86
C ALA A 26 -9.87 -11.94 -2.68
N ASP A 27 -9.38 -11.75 -1.48
CA ASP A 27 -10.07 -12.01 -0.22
C ASP A 27 -9.89 -10.84 0.74
N TYR A 28 -10.73 -10.76 1.76
CA TYR A 28 -10.62 -9.75 2.80
C TYR A 28 -9.35 -9.95 3.64
N SER A 29 -8.70 -8.85 4.01
CA SER A 29 -7.60 -8.87 4.98
C SER A 29 -8.11 -8.59 6.40
N ALA A 30 -7.35 -9.03 7.40
CA ALA A 30 -7.55 -8.59 8.79
C ALA A 30 -7.24 -7.09 8.99
N VAL A 31 -6.56 -6.46 8.03
CA VAL A 31 -6.25 -5.03 8.03
C VAL A 31 -7.31 -4.29 7.23
N ARG A 32 -7.99 -3.33 7.86
CA ARG A 32 -9.02 -2.51 7.23
C ARG A 32 -8.45 -1.77 6.00
N GLY A 33 -9.19 -1.83 4.90
CA GLY A 33 -8.78 -1.18 3.64
C GLY A 33 -7.75 -1.98 2.83
N CYS A 34 -7.29 -3.13 3.34
CA CYS A 34 -6.41 -4.03 2.62
C CYS A 34 -7.14 -5.29 2.16
N MET A 35 -6.56 -5.97 1.18
CA MET A 35 -7.04 -7.26 0.65
C MET A 35 -5.87 -8.22 0.46
N VAL A 36 -6.18 -9.51 0.50
CA VAL A 36 -5.25 -10.57 0.06
C VAL A 36 -5.55 -10.86 -1.39
N ILE A 37 -4.64 -10.52 -2.30
CA ILE A 37 -4.79 -10.86 -3.73
C ILE A 37 -4.44 -12.33 -3.90
N LYS A 38 -5.38 -13.13 -4.41
CA LYS A 38 -5.22 -14.57 -4.57
C LYS A 38 -4.44 -14.89 -5.85
N PRO A 39 -3.90 -16.11 -6.03
CA PRO A 39 -3.08 -16.45 -7.19
C PRO A 39 -3.72 -16.10 -8.53
N TYR A 40 -5.03 -16.33 -8.69
CA TYR A 40 -5.71 -16.00 -9.95
C TYR A 40 -5.81 -14.49 -10.20
N GLY A 41 -6.11 -13.69 -9.16
CA GLY A 41 -6.11 -12.22 -9.28
C GLY A 41 -4.71 -11.65 -9.47
N PHE A 42 -3.70 -12.24 -8.83
CA PHE A 42 -2.31 -11.79 -8.96
C PHE A 42 -1.77 -12.09 -10.37
N ALA A 43 -2.13 -13.23 -10.97
CA ALA A 43 -1.76 -13.55 -12.36
C ALA A 43 -2.31 -12.51 -13.36
N LEU A 44 -3.52 -11.97 -13.13
CA LEU A 44 -4.04 -10.87 -13.97
C LEU A 44 -3.19 -9.62 -13.84
N TRP A 45 -2.76 -9.29 -12.61
CA TRP A 45 -1.84 -8.17 -12.38
C TRP A 45 -0.49 -8.37 -13.05
N GLU A 46 0.11 -9.56 -12.94
CA GLU A 46 1.39 -9.88 -13.57
C GLU A 46 1.32 -9.72 -15.09
N ASN A 47 0.25 -10.21 -15.73
CA ASN A 47 0.05 -10.04 -17.16
C ASN A 47 -0.03 -8.57 -17.58
N MET A 48 -0.71 -7.72 -16.81
CA MET A 48 -0.79 -6.27 -17.10
C MET A 48 0.55 -5.58 -16.86
N ARG A 49 1.18 -5.84 -15.71
CA ARG A 49 2.49 -5.31 -15.34
C ARG A 49 3.52 -5.62 -16.41
N ASP A 50 3.60 -6.87 -16.85
CA ASP A 50 4.65 -7.32 -17.78
C ASP A 50 4.49 -6.70 -19.17
N GLN A 51 3.25 -6.48 -19.63
CA GLN A 51 3.00 -5.77 -20.87
C GLN A 51 3.38 -4.29 -20.77
N LEU A 52 3.00 -3.61 -19.69
CA LEU A 52 3.37 -2.21 -19.48
C LEU A 52 4.88 -2.04 -19.31
N ASP A 53 5.53 -2.91 -18.53
CA ASP A 53 6.98 -2.92 -18.33
C ASP A 53 7.73 -3.08 -19.65
N LYS A 54 7.27 -3.96 -20.54
CA LYS A 54 7.81 -4.09 -21.89
C LYS A 54 7.69 -2.78 -22.67
N MET A 55 6.51 -2.17 -22.70
CA MET A 55 6.27 -0.90 -23.42
C MET A 55 7.11 0.26 -22.86
N PHE A 56 7.30 0.33 -21.54
CA PHE A 56 8.17 1.32 -20.91
C PHE A 56 9.64 1.13 -21.32
N LYS A 57 10.13 -0.11 -21.35
CA LYS A 57 11.49 -0.43 -21.78
C LYS A 57 11.74 -0.15 -23.26
N GLU A 58 10.75 -0.40 -24.13
CA GLU A 58 10.81 -0.06 -25.55
C GLU A 58 10.99 1.45 -25.79
N THR A 59 10.56 2.27 -24.84
CA THR A 59 10.68 3.74 -24.88
C THR A 59 11.84 4.27 -24.03
N GLY A 60 12.74 3.40 -23.57
CA GLY A 60 13.98 3.79 -22.88
C GLY A 60 13.84 4.00 -21.37
N HIS A 61 12.70 3.70 -20.76
CA HIS A 61 12.54 3.77 -19.32
C HIS A 61 13.27 2.61 -18.62
N VAL A 62 13.74 2.85 -17.40
CA VAL A 62 14.47 1.88 -16.59
C VAL A 62 13.80 1.74 -15.24
N ASN A 63 13.59 0.49 -14.80
CA ASN A 63 13.02 0.22 -13.48
C ASN A 63 14.02 0.58 -12.38
N ALA A 64 13.51 1.21 -11.32
CA ALA A 64 14.24 1.48 -10.09
C ALA A 64 13.32 1.24 -8.90
N TYR A 65 13.92 1.03 -7.72
CA TYR A 65 13.17 0.88 -6.48
C TYR A 65 13.68 1.87 -5.45
N PHE A 66 12.77 2.73 -5.00
CA PHE A 66 13.01 3.70 -3.92
C PHE A 66 12.46 3.15 -2.60
N PRO A 67 13.00 3.60 -1.45
CA PRO A 67 12.48 3.21 -0.14
C PRO A 67 10.97 3.39 0.01
N LEU A 68 10.36 2.52 0.82
CA LEU A 68 8.93 2.59 1.18
C LEU A 68 8.62 3.80 2.07
N PHE A 69 9.59 4.17 2.91
CA PHE A 69 9.44 5.22 3.92
C PHE A 69 10.04 6.54 3.42
N VAL A 70 9.31 7.63 3.63
CA VAL A 70 9.72 9.00 3.31
C VAL A 70 9.86 9.79 4.62
N PRO A 71 11.00 10.45 4.89
CA PRO A 71 11.13 11.36 6.01
C PRO A 71 10.05 12.43 5.97
N LYS A 72 9.40 12.72 7.09
CA LYS A 72 8.33 13.72 7.15
C LYS A 72 8.78 15.09 6.65
N SER A 73 10.00 15.52 6.98
CA SER A 73 10.56 16.79 6.51
C SER A 73 10.63 16.85 4.98
N LEU A 74 11.01 15.75 4.33
CA LEU A 74 11.06 15.66 2.88
C LEU A 74 9.65 15.64 2.27
N PHE A 75 8.70 14.97 2.92
CA PHE A 75 7.30 14.94 2.49
C PHE A 75 6.62 16.32 2.60
N GLU A 76 6.94 17.09 3.64
CA GLU A 76 6.43 18.45 3.87
C GLU A 76 7.04 19.48 2.90
N ALA A 77 8.31 19.30 2.52
CA ALA A 77 9.00 20.20 1.59
C ALA A 77 8.35 20.23 0.18
N GLU A 78 7.64 19.17 -0.20
CA GLU A 78 6.77 19.14 -1.39
C GLU A 78 5.40 19.75 -1.04
N GLU A 79 5.37 21.06 -0.73
CA GLU A 79 4.20 21.81 -0.20
C GLU A 79 2.89 21.55 -0.97
N LYS A 80 2.96 21.36 -2.29
CA LYS A 80 1.77 21.10 -3.14
C LYS A 80 1.14 19.72 -2.91
N ASN A 81 1.93 18.75 -2.47
CA ASN A 81 1.52 17.37 -2.24
C ASN A 81 1.11 17.16 -0.79
N ALA A 82 1.77 17.85 0.15
CA ALA A 82 1.54 17.66 1.59
C ALA A 82 0.09 17.93 2.01
N GLU A 83 -0.54 19.03 1.57
CA GLU A 83 -1.91 19.36 2.01
C GLU A 83 -2.98 18.34 1.58
N GLY A 84 -2.80 17.75 0.38
CA GLY A 84 -3.72 16.74 -0.17
C GLY A 84 -3.50 15.35 0.42
N PHE A 85 -2.24 14.92 0.56
CA PHE A 85 -1.91 13.56 0.98
C PHE A 85 -1.77 13.38 2.49
N ALA A 86 -1.48 14.44 3.27
CA ALA A 86 -1.18 14.31 4.69
C ALA A 86 -2.31 13.68 5.53
N LYS A 87 -3.57 13.80 5.10
CA LYS A 87 -4.73 13.30 5.86
C LYS A 87 -4.90 11.78 5.81
N GLU A 88 -4.22 11.10 4.88
CA GLU A 88 -4.47 9.67 4.60
C GLU A 88 -3.22 8.78 4.78
N CYS A 89 -2.12 9.35 5.25
CA CYS A 89 -0.85 8.63 5.34
C CYS A 89 -0.68 7.86 6.67
N ALA A 90 -0.16 6.64 6.58
CA ALA A 90 0.33 5.91 7.74
C ALA A 90 1.71 6.44 8.16
N VAL A 91 1.89 6.69 9.45
CA VAL A 91 3.12 7.27 10.01
C VAL A 91 3.77 6.28 10.98
N VAL A 92 5.04 5.97 10.74
CA VAL A 92 5.89 5.17 11.61
C VAL A 92 6.57 6.12 12.60
N THR A 93 6.33 5.88 13.89
CA THR A 93 6.85 6.72 14.98
C THR A 93 7.85 5.99 15.87
N HIS A 94 7.91 4.66 15.81
CA HIS A 94 8.80 3.83 16.64
C HIS A 94 9.36 2.67 15.81
N TYR A 95 10.61 2.29 16.07
CA TYR A 95 11.31 1.24 15.30
C TYR A 95 11.32 -0.15 15.96
N ARG A 96 10.83 -0.28 17.19
CA ARG A 96 10.89 -1.54 17.94
C ARG A 96 9.67 -1.77 18.85
N LEU A 97 9.31 -3.04 18.99
CA LEU A 97 8.42 -3.54 20.04
C LEU A 97 9.23 -4.22 21.15
N LYS A 98 8.75 -4.14 22.39
CA LYS A 98 9.28 -4.90 23.54
C LYS A 98 8.21 -5.78 24.17
N ALA A 99 8.64 -6.79 24.93
CA ALA A 99 7.73 -7.60 25.72
C ALA A 99 6.96 -6.72 26.71
N ASN A 100 5.66 -6.94 26.83
CA ASN A 100 4.83 -6.21 27.79
C ASN A 100 5.05 -6.82 29.20
N PRO A 101 5.60 -6.05 30.17
CA PRO A 101 5.86 -6.56 31.52
C PRO A 101 4.58 -6.91 32.27
N ASP A 102 3.46 -6.26 31.94
CA ASP A 102 2.16 -6.44 32.60
C ASP A 102 1.32 -7.57 31.98
N LYS A 103 1.71 -8.07 30.80
CA LYS A 103 0.97 -9.11 30.08
C LYS A 103 1.91 -10.08 29.37
N LYS A 104 2.17 -11.22 30.01
CA LYS A 104 3.02 -12.31 29.48
C LYS A 104 2.55 -12.72 28.07
N GLY A 105 3.49 -12.76 27.14
CA GLY A 105 3.24 -13.12 25.73
C GLY A 105 2.68 -11.99 24.86
N ALA A 106 2.36 -10.81 25.43
CA ALA A 106 2.02 -9.64 24.64
C ALA A 106 3.24 -8.77 24.36
N LEU A 107 3.18 -8.04 23.25
CA LEU A 107 4.15 -7.00 22.89
C LEU A 107 3.54 -5.63 23.12
N MET A 108 4.40 -4.65 23.38
CA MET A 108 4.05 -3.23 23.41
C MET A 108 5.06 -2.44 22.57
N VAL A 109 4.66 -1.27 22.08
CA VAL A 109 5.59 -0.31 21.49
C VAL A 109 6.59 0.12 22.57
N ASP A 110 7.88 0.08 22.24
CA ASP A 110 8.91 0.52 23.18
C ASP A 110 8.99 2.05 23.19
N PRO A 111 8.64 2.73 24.30
CA PRO A 111 8.64 4.20 24.33
C PRO A 111 10.02 4.80 24.09
N ASP A 112 11.10 4.07 24.43
CA ASP A 112 12.49 4.49 24.23
C ASP A 112 12.96 4.28 22.78
N ALA A 113 12.15 3.64 21.93
CA ALA A 113 12.43 3.40 20.52
C ALA A 113 11.70 4.40 19.60
N LYS A 114 11.32 5.56 20.13
CA LYS A 114 10.75 6.66 19.32
C LYS A 114 11.80 7.15 18.31
N LEU A 115 11.38 7.34 17.07
CA LEU A 115 12.23 7.88 16.03
C LEU A 115 12.51 9.37 16.26
N GLU A 116 13.71 9.84 15.91
CA GLU A 116 14.06 11.27 15.92
C GLU A 116 13.20 12.05 14.93
N GLU A 117 12.87 11.42 13.79
CA GLU A 117 11.98 11.94 12.77
C GLU A 117 10.92 10.88 12.40
N GLU A 118 9.67 11.32 12.24
CA GLU A 118 8.59 10.47 11.76
C GLU A 118 8.82 10.05 10.30
N LEU A 119 8.52 8.78 10.00
CA LEU A 119 8.61 8.24 8.65
C LEU A 119 7.22 7.97 8.10
N VAL A 120 6.94 8.48 6.91
CA VAL A 120 5.66 8.30 6.23
C VAL A 120 5.74 7.09 5.31
N VAL A 121 4.76 6.18 5.38
CA VAL A 121 4.59 5.16 4.34
C VAL A 121 4.15 5.87 3.08
N ARG A 122 4.97 5.83 2.03
CA ARG A 122 4.79 6.67 0.84
C ARG A 122 3.38 6.53 0.24
N PRO A 123 2.59 7.63 0.12
CA PRO A 123 1.38 7.63 -0.69
C PRO A 123 1.71 7.76 -2.18
N THR A 124 2.84 8.41 -2.47
CA THR A 124 3.44 8.60 -3.78
C THR A 124 4.96 8.83 -3.62
N SER A 125 5.74 8.76 -4.70
CA SER A 125 7.21 8.68 -4.63
C SER A 125 7.95 9.91 -5.15
N GLU A 126 7.27 10.98 -5.57
CA GLU A 126 7.89 12.17 -6.17
C GLU A 126 8.91 12.80 -5.24
N ALA A 127 8.58 13.00 -3.96
CA ALA A 127 9.48 13.64 -2.99
C ALA A 127 10.83 12.90 -2.85
N ILE A 128 10.79 11.56 -2.75
CA ILE A 128 12.01 10.74 -2.59
C ILE A 128 12.79 10.59 -3.89
N ILE A 129 12.09 10.48 -5.03
CA ILE A 129 12.72 10.41 -6.35
C ILE A 129 13.41 11.73 -6.68
N TRP A 130 12.71 12.85 -6.51
CA TRP A 130 13.24 14.19 -6.76
C TRP A 130 14.47 14.46 -5.88
N ASN A 131 14.40 14.17 -4.59
CA ASN A 131 15.55 14.34 -3.69
C ASN A 131 16.77 13.51 -4.11
N THR A 132 16.57 12.37 -4.78
CA THR A 132 17.68 11.52 -5.24
C THR A 132 18.33 12.03 -6.54
N TYR A 133 17.56 12.71 -7.41
CA TYR A 133 18.02 13.13 -8.75
C TYR A 133 18.16 14.64 -8.94
N ARG A 134 17.88 15.46 -7.92
CA ARG A 134 17.97 16.93 -8.02
C ARG A 134 19.41 17.42 -8.22
N ASP A 135 20.39 16.64 -7.76
CA ASP A 135 21.83 16.91 -7.89
C ASP A 135 22.45 16.12 -9.06
#